data_AF-A0A954HSG4-F1
#
_entry.id   AF-A0A954HSG4-F1
#
_cell.length_a   1.000
_cell.length_b   1.000
_cell.length_c   1.000
_cell.angle_alpha   90.00
_cell.angle_beta   90.00
_cell.angle_gamma   90.00
#
_symmetry.space_group_name_H-M   'P 1'
#
loop_
_entity.id
_entity.type
_entity.pdbx_description
1 polymer ?
#
loop_
_entity_poly.entity_id
_entity_poly.type
_entity_poly.pdbx_seq_one_letter_code
_entity_poly.pdbx_strand_id
1 'polypeptide(L)'
;MRTLLSASGGTTWADPSNLTLSFAPDGTQVVGRSSNLFAKLDALAPRDAWQQTALRAFQTWASESDVNIGVVSDGGEAFGVIGATQGDFRFGDIRLAAVPLSGDVAALSISGDVATSGTWMGDILVNADVDFASLDEFYAVMLHEAGHVLGLEHSDDPSSPMHESLRVGPDLQPTDADIAALRAVNGSRPADANEVDRANDTVKRATRIKYSASSGGYVGQTPLLSYGDITTAGDVDHFFLPTLSNYNGPLTFSLRTGGLSLLSAKLTVLDETGRVIASSSADEQSAADLSVTISHNDDDSEYVVRVESDSQADVFAVGAYALVTTFDTRSQVTPETLNEVLRLRYDFLSEEETRPLFETGLEPTFFDDLHMNDTRETAEALKSLTHFAEFREYETTAGISDLTDVDFYSVRSPEFAAGEVGVMTVSVQATRIGGLLSEVKIYDRNGVQADAKIVTSNAGTLTVQVSGVDSGKTYFVRIGSSQSAGRYATGNYRLSVSFSQPAVERQLLSAGQFGSGSDVPGFALKINRTQLFQVALNSEGDGTNSVVVEAAVFDDQGNLLQRIVSLAGDTRTGQAMLLTTGT
;
A
#
# COMPACT_ATOMS: atom_id res chain seq x y z
N MET A 1 23.83 11.85 -23.10
CA MET A 1 23.89 10.99 -21.90
C MET A 1 22.87 11.60 -20.96
N ARG A 2 21.75 10.93 -20.72
CA ARG A 2 20.72 11.39 -19.79
C ARG A 2 21.13 10.87 -18.41
N THR A 3 21.07 11.74 -17.41
CA THR A 3 21.43 11.45 -16.03
C THR A 3 20.15 11.40 -15.23
N LEU A 4 19.94 10.32 -14.48
CA LEU A 4 18.78 10.17 -13.59
C LEU A 4 19.16 10.71 -12.20
N LEU A 5 18.26 11.44 -11.57
CA LEU A 5 18.53 12.10 -10.28
C LEU A 5 18.38 11.09 -9.14
N SER A 6 19.36 11.03 -8.25
CA SER A 6 19.35 10.12 -7.10
C SER A 6 18.24 10.48 -6.11
N ALA A 7 17.32 9.56 -5.91
CA ALA A 7 16.75 9.23 -4.61
C ALA A 7 17.90 8.95 -3.61
N SER A 8 17.82 9.44 -2.37
CA SER A 8 18.74 9.01 -1.32
C SER A 8 17.94 8.30 -0.24
N GLY A 9 18.10 6.99 -0.11
CA GLY A 9 17.30 6.13 0.76
C GLY A 9 16.21 5.43 -0.04
N GLY A 10 16.21 4.10 0.00
CA GLY A 10 15.21 3.26 -0.65
C GLY A 10 13.80 3.51 -0.10
N THR A 11 12.83 3.53 -1.00
CA THR A 11 11.39 3.50 -0.70
C THR A 11 11.01 2.16 -0.06
N THR A 12 10.31 2.16 1.08
CA THR A 12 9.78 0.94 1.71
C THR A 12 8.29 1.09 1.91
N TRP A 13 7.48 0.34 1.15
CA TRP A 13 6.02 0.36 1.26
C TRP A 13 5.55 -0.38 2.50
N ALA A 14 4.43 0.06 3.06
CA ALA A 14 3.81 -0.62 4.20
C ALA A 14 3.21 -1.97 3.78
N ASP A 15 2.64 -2.03 2.58
CA ASP A 15 2.08 -3.26 2.00
C ASP A 15 2.43 -3.33 0.50
N PRO A 16 3.66 -3.74 0.15
CA PRO A 16 4.09 -3.83 -1.25
C PRO A 16 3.25 -4.81 -2.08
N SER A 17 2.60 -5.78 -1.42
CA SER A 17 1.74 -6.77 -2.08
C SER A 17 0.46 -6.16 -2.65
N ASN A 18 0.17 -4.88 -2.34
CA ASN A 18 -1.06 -4.15 -2.64
C ASN A 18 -0.82 -2.68 -3.03
N LEU A 19 0.01 -2.47 -4.04
CA LEU A 19 0.21 -1.14 -4.59
C LEU A 19 -0.78 -0.87 -5.71
N THR A 20 -1.11 0.40 -5.87
CA THR A 20 -1.89 0.89 -7.00
C THR A 20 -1.14 1.94 -7.80
N LEU A 21 -1.36 1.97 -9.10
CA LEU A 21 -0.78 2.94 -10.02
C LEU A 21 -1.88 3.69 -10.75
N SER A 22 -1.66 4.99 -10.96
CA SER A 22 -2.56 5.83 -11.74
C SER A 22 -1.82 6.84 -12.61
N PHE A 23 -2.47 7.26 -13.70
CA PHE A 23 -1.93 8.24 -14.65
C PHE A 23 -2.68 9.57 -14.48
N ALA A 24 -2.00 10.59 -13.97
CA ALA A 24 -2.63 11.86 -13.65
C ALA A 24 -3.10 12.59 -14.93
N PRO A 25 -4.37 13.04 -14.99
CA PRO A 25 -4.89 13.81 -16.13
C PRO A 25 -4.05 15.05 -16.43
N ASP A 26 -4.04 15.47 -17.69
CA ASP A 26 -3.47 16.77 -18.06
C ASP A 26 -4.19 17.90 -17.29
N GLY A 27 -3.43 18.88 -16.82
CA GLY A 27 -3.93 19.98 -15.98
C GLY A 27 -3.80 19.72 -14.47
N THR A 28 -3.54 18.47 -14.04
CA THR A 28 -3.31 18.13 -12.63
C THR A 28 -2.14 18.93 -12.07
N GLN A 29 -2.31 19.53 -10.89
CA GLN A 29 -1.29 20.42 -10.33
C GLN A 29 -0.14 19.65 -9.66
N VAL A 30 1.09 20.04 -9.99
CA VAL A 30 2.34 19.54 -9.41
C VAL A 30 3.18 20.76 -9.04
N VAL A 31 3.15 21.18 -7.77
CA VAL A 31 3.91 22.33 -7.23
C VAL A 31 3.80 23.59 -8.10
N GLY A 32 2.56 24.03 -8.36
CA GLY A 32 2.28 25.23 -9.15
C GLY A 32 2.51 25.08 -10.66
N ARG A 33 2.84 23.87 -11.14
CA ARG A 33 2.88 23.51 -12.56
C ARG A 33 1.70 22.60 -12.89
N SER A 34 1.26 22.61 -14.15
CA SER A 34 0.22 21.70 -14.63
C SER A 34 0.86 20.53 -15.35
N SER A 35 0.42 19.31 -15.03
CA SER A 35 0.83 18.10 -15.75
C SER A 35 0.39 18.16 -17.21
N ASN A 36 1.21 17.68 -18.12
CA ASN A 36 0.87 17.47 -19.53
C ASN A 36 1.17 16.03 -20.01
N LEU A 37 1.06 15.06 -19.09
CA LEU A 37 1.41 13.66 -19.30
C LEU A 37 0.78 13.04 -20.55
N PHE A 38 -0.54 13.14 -20.67
CA PHE A 38 -1.28 12.52 -21.77
C PHE A 38 -0.93 13.18 -23.09
N ALA A 39 -0.99 14.52 -23.17
CA ALA A 39 -0.60 15.26 -24.38
C ALA A 39 0.84 14.94 -24.81
N LYS A 40 1.76 14.79 -23.87
CA LYS A 40 3.16 14.47 -24.17
C LYS A 40 3.33 13.04 -24.68
N LEU A 41 2.79 12.05 -23.98
CA LEU A 41 3.02 10.65 -24.32
C LEU A 41 2.15 10.18 -25.49
N ASP A 42 0.99 10.78 -25.71
CA ASP A 42 0.19 10.57 -26.94
C ASP A 42 0.92 11.08 -28.20
N ALA A 43 1.85 12.02 -28.06
CA ALA A 43 2.72 12.46 -29.15
C ALA A 43 3.87 11.47 -29.43
N LEU A 44 4.20 10.59 -28.48
CA LEU A 44 5.20 9.53 -28.63
C LEU A 44 4.59 8.29 -29.30
N ALA A 45 3.42 7.84 -28.84
CA ALA A 45 2.75 6.63 -29.30
C ALA A 45 1.24 6.65 -28.99
N PRO A 46 0.43 5.73 -29.55
CA PRO A 46 -0.95 5.52 -29.10
C PRO A 46 -1.04 5.34 -27.57
N ARG A 47 -2.16 5.80 -27.00
CA ARG A 47 -2.31 5.93 -25.55
C ARG A 47 -2.16 4.61 -24.79
N ASP A 48 -2.87 3.61 -25.29
CA ASP A 48 -2.79 2.22 -24.85
C ASP A 48 -1.34 1.70 -24.88
N ALA A 49 -0.60 1.99 -25.95
CA ALA A 49 0.76 1.50 -26.12
C ALA A 49 1.75 2.10 -25.09
N TRP A 50 1.73 3.41 -24.84
CA TRP A 50 2.64 4.01 -23.86
C TRP A 50 2.23 3.68 -22.42
N GLN A 51 0.94 3.58 -22.12
CA GLN A 51 0.48 3.14 -20.80
C GLN A 51 0.91 1.70 -20.54
N GLN A 52 0.70 0.79 -21.48
CA GLN A 52 1.16 -0.60 -21.38
C GLN A 52 2.70 -0.67 -21.24
N THR A 53 3.44 0.23 -21.88
CA THR A 53 4.90 0.32 -21.73
C THR A 53 5.31 0.69 -20.31
N ALA A 54 4.65 1.67 -19.68
CA ALA A 54 4.88 2.02 -18.28
C ALA A 54 4.51 0.86 -17.35
N LEU A 55 3.35 0.24 -17.56
CA LEU A 55 2.89 -0.90 -16.75
C LEU A 55 3.82 -2.11 -16.87
N ARG A 56 4.34 -2.39 -18.07
CA ARG A 56 5.34 -3.46 -18.29
C ARG A 56 6.58 -3.23 -17.44
N ALA A 57 7.07 -1.99 -17.37
CA ALA A 57 8.25 -1.66 -16.57
C ALA A 57 8.04 -1.96 -15.08
N PHE A 58 6.87 -1.64 -14.54
CA PHE A 58 6.50 -1.98 -13.17
C PHE A 58 6.33 -3.50 -12.99
N GLN A 59 5.64 -4.16 -13.91
CA GLN A 59 5.41 -5.61 -13.85
C GLN A 59 6.72 -6.41 -13.90
N THR A 60 7.73 -5.95 -14.66
CA THR A 60 9.06 -6.58 -14.71
C THR A 60 9.74 -6.70 -13.34
N TRP A 61 9.49 -5.76 -12.43
CA TRP A 61 9.94 -5.88 -11.04
C TRP A 61 8.96 -6.67 -10.18
N ALA A 62 7.66 -6.40 -10.32
CA ALA A 62 6.62 -7.04 -9.52
C ALA A 62 6.61 -8.57 -9.67
N SER A 63 6.88 -9.10 -10.87
CA SER A 63 6.97 -10.54 -11.13
C SER A 63 8.09 -11.24 -10.37
N GLU A 64 9.08 -10.50 -9.85
CA GLU A 64 10.26 -11.05 -9.17
C GLU A 64 10.20 -10.97 -7.64
N SER A 65 9.18 -10.33 -7.05
CA SER A 65 9.07 -10.11 -5.59
C SER A 65 7.61 -10.18 -5.10
N ASP A 66 7.39 -10.02 -3.79
CA ASP A 66 6.05 -9.96 -3.18
C ASP A 66 5.39 -8.59 -3.38
N VAL A 67 5.35 -8.14 -4.63
CA VAL A 67 4.78 -6.85 -5.05
C VAL A 67 3.64 -7.10 -6.02
N ASN A 68 2.48 -6.49 -5.81
CA ASN A 68 1.46 -6.40 -6.86
C ASN A 68 1.09 -4.94 -7.10
N ILE A 69 0.80 -4.63 -8.38
CA ILE A 69 0.46 -3.29 -8.81
C ILE A 69 -0.87 -3.33 -9.55
N GLY A 70 -1.92 -2.75 -8.98
CA GLY A 70 -3.21 -2.61 -9.64
C GLY A 70 -3.38 -1.24 -10.30
N VAL A 71 -3.99 -1.16 -11.47
CA VAL A 71 -4.32 0.14 -12.08
C VAL A 71 -5.63 0.69 -11.49
N VAL A 72 -5.61 1.95 -11.08
CA VAL A 72 -6.80 2.70 -10.64
C VAL A 72 -6.94 4.03 -11.38
N SER A 73 -8.12 4.64 -11.34
CA SER A 73 -8.33 5.98 -11.88
C SER A 73 -7.67 7.06 -11.02
N ASP A 74 -7.19 8.12 -11.66
CA ASP A 74 -6.72 9.34 -10.98
C ASP A 74 -7.77 10.46 -11.11
N GLY A 75 -8.20 11.01 -9.98
CA GLY A 75 -9.22 12.06 -9.86
C GLY A 75 -8.74 13.47 -10.24
N GLY A 76 -7.44 13.65 -10.48
CA GLY A 76 -6.84 14.94 -10.83
C GLY A 76 -6.56 15.86 -9.64
N GLU A 77 -6.59 15.33 -8.42
CA GLU A 77 -6.13 16.05 -7.23
C GLU A 77 -4.68 16.48 -7.38
N ALA A 78 -4.34 17.66 -6.84
CA ALA A 78 -2.96 18.12 -6.83
C ALA A 78 -2.03 17.08 -6.20
N PHE A 79 -0.81 16.97 -6.70
CA PHE A 79 0.20 16.10 -6.09
C PHE A 79 0.56 16.60 -4.69
N GLY A 80 0.75 15.68 -3.76
CA GLY A 80 1.05 16.00 -2.36
C GLY A 80 -0.12 16.45 -1.51
N VAL A 81 -1.37 16.29 -1.96
CA VAL A 81 -2.54 16.60 -1.13
C VAL A 81 -2.59 15.72 0.11
N ILE A 82 -3.25 16.18 1.17
CA ILE A 82 -3.50 15.31 2.33
C ILE A 82 -4.31 14.08 1.92
N GLY A 83 -3.84 12.92 2.35
CA GLY A 83 -4.42 11.63 2.01
C GLY A 83 -3.64 10.50 2.66
N ALA A 84 -4.14 9.28 2.52
CA ALA A 84 -3.39 8.10 2.93
C ALA A 84 -2.17 7.95 2.02
N THR A 85 -0.99 7.66 2.59
CA THR A 85 0.22 7.38 1.80
C THR A 85 0.01 6.19 0.85
N GLN A 86 -0.76 5.20 1.29
CA GLN A 86 -1.18 4.04 0.51
C GLN A 86 -2.68 3.81 0.72
N GLY A 87 -3.40 3.41 -0.34
CA GLY A 87 -4.82 3.08 -0.35
C GLY A 87 -5.78 4.27 -0.54
N ASP A 88 -5.29 5.46 -0.92
CA ASP A 88 -6.16 6.61 -1.18
C ASP A 88 -7.18 6.26 -2.29
N PHE A 89 -8.42 6.74 -2.16
CA PHE A 89 -9.50 6.39 -3.09
C PHE A 89 -9.56 7.29 -4.31
N ARG A 90 -8.85 8.42 -4.26
CA ARG A 90 -8.92 9.46 -5.29
C ARG A 90 -7.93 9.22 -6.42
N PHE A 91 -6.82 8.54 -6.15
CA PHE A 91 -5.73 8.27 -7.07
C PHE A 91 -4.96 7.03 -6.59
N GLY A 92 -4.07 6.51 -7.44
CA GLY A 92 -3.21 5.39 -7.07
C GLY A 92 -2.07 5.80 -6.15
N ASP A 93 -1.52 4.82 -5.43
CA ASP A 93 -0.37 5.01 -4.52
C ASP A 93 0.85 5.58 -5.27
N ILE A 94 1.02 5.13 -6.51
CA ILE A 94 2.02 5.62 -7.45
C ILE A 94 1.30 6.44 -8.52
N ARG A 95 1.61 7.74 -8.61
CA ARG A 95 1.04 8.60 -9.65
C ARG A 95 2.10 9.02 -10.65
N LEU A 96 1.76 8.93 -11.93
CA LEU A 96 2.58 9.46 -13.01
C LEU A 96 2.06 10.83 -13.43
N ALA A 97 2.96 11.80 -13.57
CA ALA A 97 2.68 13.11 -14.18
C ALA A 97 3.84 13.53 -15.09
N ALA A 98 3.62 14.51 -15.97
CA ALA A 98 4.69 15.12 -16.74
C ALA A 98 4.78 16.62 -16.49
N VAL A 99 5.94 17.09 -16.04
CA VAL A 99 6.23 18.51 -15.81
C VAL A 99 7.63 18.86 -16.31
N PRO A 100 7.90 20.12 -16.66
CA PRO A 100 9.25 20.53 -17.05
C PRO A 100 10.26 20.21 -15.94
N LEU A 101 11.35 19.49 -16.24
CA LEU A 101 12.50 19.26 -15.36
C LEU A 101 13.79 19.73 -16.08
N SER A 102 14.96 19.63 -15.43
CA SER A 102 16.22 19.98 -16.11
C SER A 102 16.48 19.06 -17.30
N GLY A 103 17.03 19.59 -18.39
CA GLY A 103 17.12 18.87 -19.68
C GLY A 103 18.06 17.64 -19.69
N ASP A 104 18.84 17.45 -18.62
CA ASP A 104 19.66 16.26 -18.39
C ASP A 104 18.90 15.12 -17.70
N VAL A 105 17.70 15.38 -17.16
CA VAL A 105 16.86 14.44 -16.41
C VAL A 105 15.69 13.98 -17.27
N ALA A 106 15.49 12.66 -17.42
CA ALA A 106 14.39 12.11 -18.23
C ALA A 106 13.10 11.94 -17.43
N ALA A 107 13.22 11.51 -16.18
CA ALA A 107 12.16 11.42 -15.20
C ALA A 107 12.78 11.53 -13.80
N LEU A 108 11.93 11.66 -12.80
CA LEU A 108 12.30 11.65 -11.39
C LEU A 108 11.24 10.87 -10.64
N SER A 109 11.63 9.80 -9.96
CA SER A 109 10.85 9.17 -8.90
C SER A 109 11.04 9.92 -7.59
N ILE A 110 9.94 10.08 -6.85
CA ILE A 110 9.99 10.61 -5.50
C ILE A 110 10.13 9.42 -4.56
N SER A 111 11.39 9.11 -4.24
CA SER A 111 11.67 8.19 -3.15
C SER A 111 11.41 8.86 -1.82
N GLY A 112 11.03 8.03 -0.86
CA GLY A 112 11.05 8.44 0.52
C GLY A 112 10.44 7.38 1.41
N ASP A 113 10.57 7.62 2.71
CA ASP A 113 9.98 6.77 3.73
C ASP A 113 8.46 7.03 3.79
N VAL A 114 7.65 5.97 3.93
CA VAL A 114 6.20 6.03 4.22
C VAL A 114 5.92 7.03 5.33
N ALA A 115 6.82 7.10 6.31
CA ALA A 115 6.70 8.01 7.41
C ALA A 115 6.64 9.46 6.93
N THR A 116 7.50 9.92 6.02
CA THR A 116 7.69 11.37 5.82
C THR A 116 7.10 11.92 4.52
N SER A 117 6.85 11.07 3.52
CA SER A 117 6.54 11.52 2.16
C SER A 117 5.05 11.75 1.90
N GLY A 118 4.17 11.12 2.69
CA GLY A 118 2.73 11.19 2.45
C GLY A 118 2.37 10.72 1.04
N THR A 119 1.37 11.35 0.41
CA THR A 119 0.91 11.00 -0.95
C THR A 119 1.88 11.36 -2.08
N TRP A 120 3.10 11.82 -1.77
CA TRP A 120 4.15 11.99 -2.77
C TRP A 120 4.97 10.71 -2.97
N MET A 121 4.88 9.78 -2.03
CA MET A 121 5.69 8.57 -2.03
C MET A 121 5.47 7.79 -3.33
N GLY A 122 6.56 7.45 -4.02
CA GLY A 122 6.49 6.62 -5.23
C GLY A 122 6.04 7.36 -6.50
N ASP A 123 5.63 8.62 -6.41
CA ASP A 123 5.22 9.40 -7.58
C ASP A 123 6.37 9.54 -8.59
N ILE A 124 6.03 9.48 -9.88
CA ILE A 124 7.00 9.66 -10.97
C ILE A 124 6.65 10.92 -11.77
N LEU A 125 7.60 11.83 -11.83
CA LEU A 125 7.56 13.04 -12.64
C LEU A 125 8.37 12.84 -13.92
N VAL A 126 7.69 12.59 -15.02
CA VAL A 126 8.28 12.52 -16.36
C VAL A 126 8.67 13.93 -16.82
N ASN A 127 9.86 14.10 -17.41
CA ASN A 127 10.30 15.41 -17.86
C ASN A 127 9.53 15.85 -19.12
N ALA A 128 8.71 16.89 -18.98
CA ALA A 128 7.94 17.44 -20.10
C ALA A 128 8.80 18.06 -21.21
N ASP A 129 10.02 18.50 -20.92
CA ASP A 129 10.92 19.20 -21.85
C ASP A 129 11.85 18.26 -22.64
N VAL A 130 11.83 16.96 -22.33
CA VAL A 130 12.69 15.95 -22.98
C VAL A 130 11.84 15.03 -23.85
N ASP A 131 12.16 14.94 -25.15
CA ASP A 131 11.47 14.03 -26.07
C ASP A 131 12.07 12.63 -26.02
N PHE A 132 11.23 11.60 -25.86
CA PHE A 132 11.66 10.21 -25.99
C PHE A 132 11.75 9.82 -27.47
N ALA A 133 12.81 9.15 -27.88
CA ALA A 133 13.04 8.72 -29.24
C ALA A 133 12.18 7.50 -29.62
N SER A 134 11.78 6.68 -28.63
CA SER A 134 10.96 5.47 -28.84
C SER A 134 10.28 5.02 -27.53
N LEU A 135 9.35 4.07 -27.66
CA LEU A 135 8.81 3.35 -26.50
C LEU A 135 9.87 2.54 -25.76
N ASP A 136 10.94 2.08 -26.43
CA ASP A 136 12.04 1.38 -25.74
C ASP A 136 12.82 2.33 -24.82
N GLU A 137 13.02 3.58 -25.23
CA GLU A 137 13.65 4.59 -24.36
C GLU A 137 12.73 4.94 -23.18
N PHE A 138 11.43 5.10 -23.44
CA PHE A 138 10.45 5.34 -22.38
C PHE A 138 10.38 4.16 -21.40
N TYR A 139 10.36 2.92 -21.90
CA TYR A 139 10.41 1.71 -21.08
C TYR A 139 11.66 1.69 -20.20
N ALA A 140 12.83 1.98 -20.75
CA ALA A 140 14.07 1.96 -19.98
C ALA A 140 14.07 2.99 -18.84
N VAL A 141 13.54 4.20 -19.10
CA VAL A 141 13.38 5.23 -18.06
C VAL A 141 12.38 4.78 -17.00
N MET A 142 11.20 4.29 -17.41
CA MET A 142 10.20 3.83 -16.47
C MET A 142 10.67 2.62 -15.65
N LEU A 143 11.46 1.72 -16.24
CA LEU A 143 12.03 0.55 -15.54
C LEU A 143 13.00 1.00 -14.46
N HIS A 144 13.83 2.00 -14.73
CA HIS A 144 14.73 2.59 -13.74
C HIS A 144 13.94 3.25 -12.60
N GLU A 145 12.99 4.14 -12.92
CA GLU A 145 12.20 4.83 -11.91
C GLU A 145 11.35 3.86 -11.08
N ALA A 146 10.76 2.83 -11.70
CA ALA A 146 10.02 1.79 -10.99
C ALA A 146 10.89 1.05 -9.97
N GLY A 147 12.18 0.82 -10.28
CA GLY A 147 13.11 0.23 -9.32
C GLY A 147 13.29 1.11 -8.08
N HIS A 148 13.44 2.43 -8.24
CA HIS A 148 13.50 3.37 -7.12
C HIS A 148 12.20 3.44 -6.32
N VAL A 149 11.05 3.42 -7.01
CA VAL A 149 9.73 3.34 -6.36
C VAL A 149 9.58 2.08 -5.51
N LEU A 150 10.26 0.98 -5.89
CA LEU A 150 10.28 -0.28 -5.14
C LEU A 150 11.49 -0.42 -4.21
N GLY A 151 12.24 0.66 -3.98
CA GLY A 151 13.27 0.73 -2.96
C GLY A 151 14.69 0.39 -3.39
N LEU A 152 14.92 0.20 -4.69
CA LEU A 152 16.27 0.00 -5.22
C LEU A 152 17.05 1.32 -5.29
N GLU A 153 18.34 1.25 -4.98
CA GLU A 153 19.30 2.34 -5.19
C GLU A 153 19.96 2.18 -6.57
N HIS A 154 20.74 3.19 -6.98
CA HIS A 154 21.56 3.06 -8.19
C HIS A 154 22.54 1.88 -8.11
N SER A 155 22.78 1.26 -9.26
CA SER A 155 23.78 0.20 -9.43
C SER A 155 25.01 0.71 -10.18
N ASP A 156 26.20 0.27 -9.75
CA ASP A 156 27.46 0.50 -10.48
C ASP A 156 27.62 -0.47 -11.69
N ASP A 157 26.73 -1.45 -11.84
CA ASP A 157 26.77 -2.39 -12.98
C ASP A 157 26.15 -1.75 -14.23
N PRO A 158 26.92 -1.51 -15.31
CA PRO A 158 26.41 -0.87 -16.53
C PRO A 158 25.38 -1.72 -17.31
N SER A 159 25.18 -2.98 -16.93
CA SER A 159 24.14 -3.84 -17.49
C SER A 159 22.80 -3.73 -16.73
N SER A 160 22.82 -3.22 -15.50
CA SER A 160 21.63 -3.04 -14.67
C SER A 160 20.74 -1.91 -15.19
N PRO A 161 19.40 -2.07 -15.19
CA PRO A 161 18.48 -0.96 -15.40
C PRO A 161 18.61 0.13 -14.33
N MET A 162 19.14 -0.18 -13.13
CA MET A 162 19.38 0.78 -12.05
C MET A 162 20.69 1.57 -12.20
N HIS A 163 21.43 1.40 -13.29
CA HIS A 163 22.63 2.19 -13.55
C HIS A 163 22.28 3.65 -13.90
N GLU A 164 23.06 4.62 -13.39
CA GLU A 164 22.81 6.06 -13.58
C GLU A 164 22.81 6.51 -15.05
N SER A 165 23.51 5.75 -15.91
CA SER A 165 23.51 5.95 -17.36
C SER A 165 22.51 5.02 -18.02
N LEU A 166 21.46 5.60 -18.60
CA LEU A 166 20.38 4.87 -19.25
C LEU A 166 20.89 3.93 -20.37
N ARG A 167 20.62 2.63 -20.22
CA ARG A 167 20.74 1.63 -21.27
C ARG A 167 19.40 1.47 -21.97
N VAL A 168 19.37 1.54 -23.30
CA VAL A 168 18.14 1.34 -24.09
C VAL A 168 18.29 0.10 -24.96
N GLY A 169 17.29 -0.77 -24.95
CA GLY A 169 17.24 -1.93 -25.83
C GLY A 169 16.09 -2.89 -25.48
N PRO A 170 15.69 -3.76 -26.41
CA PRO A 170 14.56 -4.68 -26.22
C PRO A 170 14.84 -5.75 -25.15
N ASP A 171 16.12 -6.06 -24.91
CA ASP A 171 16.57 -7.06 -23.92
C ASP A 171 16.97 -6.42 -22.58
N LEU A 172 16.46 -5.21 -22.26
CA LEU A 172 16.70 -4.61 -20.95
C LEU A 172 15.83 -5.30 -19.91
N GLN A 173 16.49 -5.98 -18.98
CA GLN A 173 15.88 -6.71 -17.88
C GLN A 173 16.72 -6.49 -16.61
N PRO A 174 16.14 -6.60 -15.42
CA PRO A 174 16.87 -6.69 -14.16
C PRO A 174 17.95 -7.77 -14.19
N THR A 175 19.10 -7.47 -13.59
CA THR A 175 20.16 -8.47 -13.35
C THR A 175 19.84 -9.30 -12.11
N ASP A 176 20.53 -10.44 -11.94
CA ASP A 176 20.41 -11.26 -10.72
C ASP A 176 20.71 -10.45 -9.44
N ALA A 177 21.62 -9.47 -9.51
CA ALA A 177 21.94 -8.59 -8.40
C ALA A 177 20.80 -7.62 -8.07
N ASP A 178 20.13 -7.08 -9.10
CA ASP A 178 18.96 -6.22 -8.91
C ASP A 178 17.80 -7.01 -8.29
N ILE A 179 17.56 -8.24 -8.76
CA ILE A 179 16.51 -9.12 -8.23
C ILE A 179 16.79 -9.49 -6.77
N ALA A 180 18.06 -9.79 -6.43
CA ALA A 180 18.45 -10.07 -5.05
C ALA A 180 18.25 -8.84 -4.14
N ALA A 181 18.58 -7.64 -4.63
CA ALA A 181 18.35 -6.40 -3.90
C ALA A 181 16.84 -6.12 -3.72
N LEU A 182 16.03 -6.35 -4.75
CA LEU A 182 14.58 -6.16 -4.71
C LEU A 182 13.94 -7.08 -3.65
N ARG A 183 14.29 -8.37 -3.67
CA ARG A 183 13.79 -9.36 -2.70
C ARG A 183 14.27 -9.10 -1.28
N ALA A 184 15.41 -8.44 -1.10
CA ALA A 184 15.87 -8.03 0.22
C ALA A 184 14.99 -6.93 0.83
N VAL A 185 14.38 -6.08 -0.01
CA VAL A 185 13.50 -4.97 0.41
C VAL A 185 12.04 -5.37 0.46
N ASN A 186 11.56 -6.15 -0.51
CA ASN A 186 10.13 -6.46 -0.68
C ASN A 186 9.80 -7.94 -0.44
N GLY A 187 10.77 -8.76 -0.04
CA GLY A 187 10.58 -10.20 0.11
C GLY A 187 10.47 -10.95 -1.23
N SER A 188 10.57 -12.28 -1.15
CA SER A 188 10.22 -13.17 -2.26
C SER A 188 8.72 -13.44 -2.25
N ARG A 189 8.09 -13.51 -3.42
CA ARG A 189 6.67 -13.85 -3.55
C ARG A 189 6.36 -15.18 -2.85
N PRO A 190 5.52 -15.19 -1.80
CA PRO A 190 5.16 -16.41 -1.10
C PRO A 190 4.11 -17.21 -1.88
N ALA A 191 3.98 -18.49 -1.54
CA ALA A 191 2.76 -19.22 -1.90
C ALA A 191 1.57 -18.56 -1.22
N ASP A 192 0.43 -18.52 -1.89
CA ASP A 192 -0.76 -17.84 -1.38
C ASP A 192 -1.42 -18.60 -0.21
N ALA A 193 -2.43 -17.98 0.41
CA ALA A 193 -3.14 -18.55 1.55
C ALA A 193 -3.88 -19.87 1.25
N ASN A 194 -4.15 -20.16 -0.03
CA ASN A 194 -4.80 -21.37 -0.50
C ASN A 194 -3.82 -22.54 -0.66
N GLU A 195 -2.52 -22.27 -0.62
CA GLU A 195 -1.46 -23.24 -0.88
C GLU A 195 -0.58 -23.58 0.34
N VAL A 196 -0.71 -22.83 1.44
CA VAL A 196 0.14 -22.97 2.65
C VAL A 196 0.19 -24.41 3.20
N ASP A 197 -0.98 -25.06 3.32
CA ASP A 197 -1.06 -26.44 3.81
C ASP A 197 -0.77 -27.48 2.71
N ARG A 198 -1.17 -27.15 1.47
CA ARG A 198 -1.01 -27.98 0.27
C ARG A 198 -1.33 -27.14 -0.98
N ALA A 199 -0.58 -27.35 -2.06
CA ALA A 199 -0.89 -26.77 -3.36
C ALA A 199 -2.29 -27.19 -3.85
N ASN A 200 -3.00 -26.26 -4.50
CA ASN A 200 -4.36 -26.43 -5.04
C ASN A 200 -4.39 -26.57 -6.57
N ASP A 201 -3.23 -26.81 -7.20
CA ASP A 201 -2.94 -26.99 -8.65
C ASP A 201 -3.86 -27.91 -9.48
N THR A 202 -4.78 -28.64 -8.84
CA THR A 202 -5.60 -29.66 -9.51
C THR A 202 -7.01 -29.66 -8.97
N VAL A 203 -7.97 -30.06 -9.82
CA VAL A 203 -9.39 -30.27 -9.46
C VAL A 203 -9.56 -31.04 -8.15
N LYS A 204 -8.77 -32.11 -7.92
CA LYS A 204 -8.87 -32.95 -6.70
C LYS A 204 -8.36 -32.27 -5.42
N ARG A 205 -7.56 -31.23 -5.58
CA ARG A 205 -6.96 -30.45 -4.49
C ARG A 205 -7.58 -29.08 -4.33
N ALA A 206 -8.62 -28.79 -5.13
CA ALA A 206 -9.30 -27.50 -5.13
C ALA A 206 -9.59 -27.01 -3.71
N THR A 207 -9.30 -25.74 -3.47
CA THR A 207 -9.57 -25.06 -2.22
C THR A 207 -11.06 -24.80 -2.10
N ARG A 208 -11.61 -25.03 -0.90
CA ARG A 208 -13.03 -24.80 -0.65
C ARG A 208 -13.32 -23.31 -0.61
N ILE A 209 -14.23 -22.82 -1.45
CA ILE A 209 -14.81 -21.49 -1.25
C ILE A 209 -15.58 -21.51 0.07
N LYS A 210 -15.14 -20.68 1.02
CA LYS A 210 -15.71 -20.61 2.36
C LYS A 210 -17.01 -19.79 2.32
N TYR A 211 -17.87 -20.01 3.30
CA TYR A 211 -19.06 -19.20 3.55
C TYR A 211 -19.36 -19.20 5.05
N SER A 212 -20.00 -18.14 5.57
CA SER A 212 -20.33 -18.04 7.00
C SER A 212 -21.26 -19.17 7.46
N ALA A 213 -20.89 -19.83 8.56
CA ALA A 213 -21.66 -20.89 9.19
C ALA A 213 -22.67 -20.39 10.24
N SER A 214 -22.97 -19.08 10.27
CA SER A 214 -23.89 -18.47 11.24
C SER A 214 -25.24 -19.18 11.34
N SER A 215 -25.92 -19.05 12.48
CA SER A 215 -27.17 -19.75 12.78
C SER A 215 -28.24 -19.48 11.71
N GLY A 216 -28.49 -20.47 10.85
CA GLY A 216 -29.39 -20.35 9.70
C GLY A 216 -28.77 -20.84 8.38
N GLY A 217 -27.44 -20.95 8.31
CA GLY A 217 -26.71 -21.32 7.11
C GLY A 217 -26.62 -20.16 6.11
N TYR A 218 -25.59 -20.18 5.27
CA TYR A 218 -25.46 -19.24 4.16
C TYR A 218 -26.57 -19.49 3.12
N VAL A 219 -27.21 -18.44 2.62
CA VAL A 219 -28.35 -18.52 1.70
C VAL A 219 -28.12 -17.85 0.35
N GLY A 220 -26.94 -17.26 0.11
CA GLY A 220 -26.60 -16.59 -1.15
C GLY A 220 -27.00 -15.11 -1.24
N GLN A 221 -27.16 -14.41 -0.11
CA GLN A 221 -27.55 -13.00 -0.07
C GLN A 221 -26.38 -12.03 -0.28
N THR A 222 -25.17 -12.43 0.09
CA THR A 222 -23.92 -11.70 -0.19
C THR A 222 -23.12 -12.47 -1.25
N PRO A 223 -22.10 -11.88 -1.90
CA PRO A 223 -21.11 -12.65 -2.65
C PRO A 223 -20.22 -13.46 -1.69
N LEU A 224 -19.57 -14.50 -2.22
CA LEU A 224 -18.44 -15.18 -1.59
C LEU A 224 -17.14 -14.67 -2.21
N LEU A 225 -16.10 -14.49 -1.39
CA LEU A 225 -14.81 -14.00 -1.82
C LEU A 225 -13.71 -15.05 -1.60
N SER A 226 -12.83 -15.20 -2.57
CA SER A 226 -11.60 -15.96 -2.41
C SER A 226 -10.48 -15.19 -3.09
N TYR A 227 -9.54 -14.70 -2.30
CA TYR A 227 -8.32 -14.08 -2.80
C TYR A 227 -7.29 -15.17 -3.09
N GLY A 228 -6.46 -14.92 -4.08
CA GLY A 228 -5.31 -15.76 -4.39
C GLY A 228 -4.27 -14.98 -5.19
N ASP A 229 -3.15 -15.64 -5.44
CA ASP A 229 -2.04 -15.08 -6.20
C ASP A 229 -1.47 -16.15 -7.12
N ILE A 230 -1.45 -15.86 -8.42
CA ILE A 230 -0.72 -16.70 -9.39
C ILE A 230 0.76 -16.41 -9.16
N THR A 231 1.38 -17.24 -8.31
CA THR A 231 2.69 -17.02 -7.71
C THR A 231 3.81 -17.19 -8.73
N THR A 232 3.60 -18.06 -9.72
CA THR A 232 4.51 -18.27 -10.85
C THR A 232 3.72 -18.38 -12.14
N ALA A 233 4.35 -18.14 -13.28
CA ALA A 233 3.67 -18.28 -14.58
C ALA A 233 3.05 -19.69 -14.80
N GLY A 234 3.55 -20.72 -14.11
CA GLY A 234 3.05 -22.09 -14.16
C GLY A 234 2.01 -22.46 -13.11
N ASP A 235 1.68 -21.53 -12.21
CA ASP A 235 0.72 -21.72 -11.11
C ASP A 235 -0.72 -21.76 -11.63
N VAL A 236 -1.54 -22.63 -11.03
CA VAL A 236 -2.92 -22.91 -11.45
C VAL A 236 -3.82 -23.16 -10.24
N ASP A 237 -4.48 -22.14 -9.75
CA ASP A 237 -5.41 -22.28 -8.65
C ASP A 237 -6.71 -22.97 -9.05
N HIS A 238 -7.17 -23.89 -8.19
CA HIS A 238 -8.51 -24.46 -8.28
C HIS A 238 -9.32 -24.17 -7.02
N PHE A 239 -10.56 -23.71 -7.19
CA PHE A 239 -11.53 -23.48 -6.12
C PHE A 239 -12.77 -24.31 -6.37
N PHE A 240 -13.30 -24.98 -5.35
CA PHE A 240 -14.58 -25.66 -5.46
C PHE A 240 -15.68 -24.88 -4.73
N LEU A 241 -16.80 -24.68 -5.42
CA LEU A 241 -18.00 -24.10 -4.84
C LEU A 241 -18.85 -25.22 -4.22
N PRO A 242 -19.08 -25.22 -2.90
CA PRO A 242 -20.00 -26.17 -2.28
C PRO A 242 -21.44 -25.96 -2.77
N THR A 243 -22.20 -27.05 -2.92
CA THR A 243 -23.62 -26.96 -3.32
C THR A 243 -24.43 -26.17 -2.28
N LEU A 244 -25.19 -25.19 -2.77
CA LEU A 244 -26.11 -24.42 -1.94
C LEU A 244 -27.51 -25.08 -2.02
N SER A 245 -27.96 -25.68 -0.91
CA SER A 245 -29.24 -26.38 -0.90
C SER A 245 -30.41 -25.48 -1.34
N ASN A 246 -31.28 -26.04 -2.19
CA ASN A 246 -32.45 -25.37 -2.76
C ASN A 246 -32.11 -24.15 -3.65
N TYR A 247 -30.94 -24.11 -4.29
CA TYR A 247 -30.58 -23.06 -5.25
C TYR A 247 -30.23 -23.65 -6.63
N ASN A 248 -31.12 -23.40 -7.59
CA ASN A 248 -30.98 -23.79 -8.99
C ASN A 248 -30.95 -22.59 -9.96
N GLY A 249 -30.79 -21.38 -9.41
CA GLY A 249 -30.71 -20.14 -10.18
C GLY A 249 -29.34 -19.94 -10.85
N PRO A 250 -29.15 -18.83 -11.58
CA PRO A 250 -27.88 -18.49 -12.20
C PRO A 250 -26.77 -18.28 -11.16
N LEU A 251 -25.57 -18.75 -11.48
CA LEU A 251 -24.35 -18.49 -10.71
C LEU A 251 -23.39 -17.69 -11.57
N THR A 252 -22.82 -16.62 -11.03
CA THR A 252 -21.77 -15.87 -11.72
C THR A 252 -20.47 -15.96 -10.93
N PHE A 253 -19.42 -16.41 -11.60
CA PHE A 253 -18.04 -16.38 -11.12
C PHE A 253 -17.34 -15.23 -11.80
N SER A 254 -16.87 -14.26 -11.01
CA SER A 254 -16.09 -13.13 -11.52
C SER A 254 -14.68 -13.16 -10.97
N LEU A 255 -13.69 -12.87 -11.80
CA LEU A 255 -12.29 -12.76 -11.41
C LEU A 255 -11.85 -11.32 -11.58
N ARG A 256 -11.50 -10.64 -10.49
CA ARG A 256 -10.97 -9.29 -10.51
C ARG A 256 -9.46 -9.31 -10.38
N THR A 257 -8.77 -8.73 -11.36
CA THR A 257 -7.35 -8.35 -11.26
C THR A 257 -7.18 -6.82 -11.24
N GLY A 258 -8.12 -6.08 -11.83
CA GLY A 258 -8.18 -4.61 -11.78
C GLY A 258 -8.12 -4.04 -10.37
N GLY A 259 -7.19 -3.10 -10.15
CA GLY A 259 -6.92 -2.52 -8.84
C GLY A 259 -6.16 -3.44 -7.86
N LEU A 260 -5.87 -4.70 -8.22
CA LEU A 260 -5.12 -5.65 -7.38
C LEU A 260 -3.75 -6.01 -7.97
N SER A 261 -3.68 -6.26 -9.28
CA SER A 261 -2.44 -6.61 -9.98
C SER A 261 -2.52 -6.30 -11.48
N LEU A 262 -1.43 -6.51 -12.21
CA LEU A 262 -1.39 -6.48 -13.68
C LEU A 262 -1.53 -7.89 -14.28
N LEU A 263 -1.99 -8.88 -13.50
CA LEU A 263 -2.15 -10.25 -13.97
C LEU A 263 -3.08 -10.30 -15.18
N SER A 264 -2.56 -10.83 -16.29
CA SER A 264 -3.34 -11.27 -17.44
C SER A 264 -3.87 -12.67 -17.16
N ALA A 265 -5.09 -12.74 -16.63
CA ALA A 265 -5.66 -13.97 -16.09
C ALA A 265 -6.60 -14.68 -17.08
N LYS A 266 -6.84 -15.96 -16.79
CA LYS A 266 -7.86 -16.79 -17.40
C LYS A 266 -8.71 -17.46 -16.33
N LEU A 267 -10.02 -17.33 -16.50
CA LEU A 267 -11.03 -17.90 -15.63
C LEU A 267 -11.75 -19.04 -16.36
N THR A 268 -11.70 -20.26 -15.81
CA THR A 268 -12.38 -21.42 -16.39
C THR A 268 -13.26 -22.11 -15.35
N VAL A 269 -14.51 -22.38 -15.70
CA VAL A 269 -15.44 -23.16 -14.87
C VAL A 269 -15.48 -24.59 -15.40
N LEU A 270 -15.30 -25.54 -14.49
CA LEU A 270 -15.22 -26.99 -14.72
C LEU A 270 -16.36 -27.71 -13.97
N ASP A 271 -16.76 -28.88 -14.46
CA ASP A 271 -17.55 -29.84 -13.68
C ASP A 271 -16.67 -30.69 -12.75
N GLU A 272 -17.27 -31.58 -11.93
CA GLU A 272 -16.56 -32.40 -10.95
C GLU A 272 -15.52 -33.36 -11.57
N THR A 273 -15.64 -33.63 -12.88
CA THR A 273 -14.71 -34.49 -13.62
C THR A 273 -13.54 -33.71 -14.22
N GLY A 274 -13.55 -32.38 -14.11
CA GLY A 274 -12.57 -31.47 -14.68
C GLY A 274 -12.84 -31.09 -16.14
N ARG A 275 -14.05 -31.35 -16.67
CA ARG A 275 -14.42 -30.95 -18.02
C ARG A 275 -14.88 -29.50 -18.01
N VAL A 276 -14.42 -28.73 -19.00
CA VAL A 276 -14.77 -27.31 -19.16
C VAL A 276 -16.26 -27.16 -19.45
N ILE A 277 -16.91 -26.33 -18.63
CA ILE A 277 -18.28 -25.82 -18.83
C ILE A 277 -18.22 -24.52 -19.62
N ALA A 278 -17.40 -23.57 -19.15
CA ALA A 278 -17.23 -22.25 -19.76
C ALA A 278 -15.89 -21.62 -19.35
N SER A 279 -15.44 -20.63 -20.10
CA SER A 279 -14.20 -19.89 -19.81
C SER A 279 -14.27 -18.45 -20.29
N SER A 280 -13.49 -17.58 -19.65
CA SER A 280 -13.23 -16.19 -20.03
C SER A 280 -11.75 -15.89 -19.83
N SER A 281 -11.17 -14.98 -20.62
CA SER A 281 -9.78 -14.53 -20.47
C SER A 281 -9.69 -13.01 -20.59
N ALA A 282 -8.71 -12.41 -19.92
CA ALA A 282 -8.38 -10.99 -20.04
C ALA A 282 -7.31 -10.81 -21.11
N ASP A 283 -7.25 -9.61 -21.71
CA ASP A 283 -6.07 -9.18 -22.46
C ASP A 283 -5.19 -8.26 -21.58
N GLU A 284 -3.91 -8.15 -21.92
CA GLU A 284 -2.89 -7.36 -21.18
C GLU A 284 -3.24 -5.86 -21.06
N GLN A 285 -4.20 -5.37 -21.84
CA GLN A 285 -4.56 -3.95 -21.94
C GLN A 285 -5.72 -3.57 -21.04
N SER A 286 -6.45 -4.56 -20.52
CA SER A 286 -7.52 -4.34 -19.58
C SER A 286 -7.27 -5.21 -18.35
N ALA A 287 -6.99 -4.58 -17.21
CA ALA A 287 -7.14 -5.23 -15.91
C ALA A 287 -8.65 -5.45 -15.67
N ALA A 288 -9.24 -6.30 -16.51
CA ALA A 288 -10.67 -6.47 -16.67
C ALA A 288 -11.15 -7.54 -15.71
N ASP A 289 -12.29 -7.24 -15.08
CA ASP A 289 -13.04 -8.25 -14.38
C ASP A 289 -13.54 -9.29 -15.40
N LEU A 290 -13.07 -10.53 -15.27
CA LEU A 290 -13.58 -11.66 -16.04
C LEU A 290 -14.85 -12.15 -15.40
N SER A 291 -15.80 -12.64 -16.19
CA SER A 291 -17.04 -13.19 -15.68
C SER A 291 -17.47 -14.40 -16.48
N VAL A 292 -17.85 -15.46 -15.77
CA VAL A 292 -18.49 -16.65 -16.32
C VAL A 292 -19.80 -16.87 -15.57
N THR A 293 -20.91 -16.82 -16.30
CA THR A 293 -22.25 -17.10 -15.76
C THR A 293 -22.72 -18.48 -16.17
N ILE A 294 -23.06 -19.32 -15.19
CA ILE A 294 -23.81 -20.55 -15.38
C ILE A 294 -25.29 -20.22 -15.25
N SER A 295 -26.05 -20.34 -16.34
CA SER A 295 -27.43 -19.87 -16.35
C SER A 295 -28.35 -20.68 -15.43
N HIS A 296 -28.10 -21.97 -15.23
CA HIS A 296 -28.88 -22.88 -14.38
C HIS A 296 -27.91 -23.81 -13.64
N ASN A 297 -28.06 -23.89 -12.32
CA ASN A 297 -27.35 -24.86 -11.48
C ASN A 297 -28.25 -26.07 -11.23
N ASP A 298 -27.76 -27.29 -11.46
CA ASP A 298 -28.47 -28.49 -11.01
C ASP A 298 -28.16 -28.69 -9.52
N ASP A 299 -29.16 -29.06 -8.70
CA ASP A 299 -29.05 -29.08 -7.22
C ASP A 299 -27.93 -30.01 -6.68
N ASP A 300 -27.37 -30.89 -7.52
CA ASP A 300 -26.26 -31.82 -7.21
C ASP A 300 -24.95 -31.52 -7.98
N SER A 301 -24.89 -30.47 -8.80
CA SER A 301 -23.67 -30.13 -9.55
C SER A 301 -22.62 -29.47 -8.67
N GLU A 302 -21.42 -30.04 -8.67
CA GLU A 302 -20.23 -29.41 -8.08
C GLU A 302 -19.48 -28.64 -9.16
N TYR A 303 -19.18 -27.37 -8.89
CA TYR A 303 -18.38 -26.54 -9.79
C TYR A 303 -16.98 -26.34 -9.23
N VAL A 304 -16.00 -26.51 -10.12
CA VAL A 304 -14.62 -26.15 -9.84
C VAL A 304 -14.24 -24.99 -10.74
N VAL A 305 -13.78 -23.90 -10.14
CA VAL A 305 -13.25 -22.74 -10.82
C VAL A 305 -11.73 -22.90 -10.90
N ARG A 306 -11.18 -22.79 -12.09
CA ARG A 306 -9.74 -22.75 -12.35
C ARG A 306 -9.33 -21.32 -12.70
N VAL A 307 -8.31 -20.84 -12.03
CA VAL A 307 -7.65 -19.56 -12.31
C VAL A 307 -6.21 -19.85 -12.71
N GLU A 308 -5.76 -19.25 -13.80
CA GLU A 308 -4.40 -19.42 -14.31
C GLU A 308 -4.00 -18.15 -15.09
N SER A 309 -2.71 -18.01 -15.40
CA SER A 309 -2.27 -16.99 -16.36
C SER A 309 -2.82 -17.30 -17.76
N ASP A 310 -3.19 -16.28 -18.53
CA ASP A 310 -3.63 -16.48 -19.93
C ASP A 310 -2.44 -16.88 -20.83
N SER A 311 -1.24 -16.39 -20.51
CA SER A 311 0.01 -16.71 -21.18
C SER A 311 1.15 -16.88 -20.18
N GLN A 312 1.86 -18.01 -20.24
CA GLN A 312 3.02 -18.29 -19.37
C GLN A 312 4.32 -17.63 -19.85
N ALA A 313 4.32 -17.04 -21.05
CA ALA A 313 5.53 -16.47 -21.68
C ALA A 313 5.67 -14.97 -21.44
N ASP A 314 4.71 -14.37 -20.74
CA ASP A 314 4.57 -12.94 -20.58
C ASP A 314 4.89 -12.52 -19.14
N VAL A 315 5.39 -11.29 -18.96
CA VAL A 315 5.69 -10.72 -17.64
C VAL A 315 4.42 -10.50 -16.81
N PHE A 316 3.26 -10.39 -17.48
CA PHE A 316 1.93 -10.28 -16.87
C PHE A 316 1.35 -11.64 -16.42
N ALA A 317 2.14 -12.72 -16.39
CA ALA A 317 1.68 -14.06 -16.00
C ALA A 317 1.55 -14.29 -14.49
N VAL A 318 1.92 -13.31 -13.66
CA VAL A 318 2.01 -13.42 -12.19
C VAL A 318 1.25 -12.26 -11.57
N GLY A 319 0.51 -12.55 -10.49
CA GLY A 319 -0.10 -11.51 -9.67
C GLY A 319 -1.36 -11.93 -8.91
N ALA A 320 -1.81 -11.05 -8.05
CA ALA A 320 -2.98 -11.24 -7.21
C ALA A 320 -4.32 -11.12 -7.96
N TYR A 321 -5.32 -11.83 -7.46
CA TYR A 321 -6.69 -11.72 -7.92
C TYR A 321 -7.70 -11.90 -6.78
N ALA A 322 -8.95 -11.53 -7.05
CA ALA A 322 -10.10 -11.87 -6.23
C ALA A 322 -11.14 -12.64 -7.05
N LEU A 323 -11.44 -13.87 -6.64
CA LEU A 323 -12.54 -14.66 -7.15
C LEU A 323 -13.81 -14.32 -6.37
N VAL A 324 -14.84 -13.88 -7.08
CA VAL A 324 -16.15 -13.50 -6.56
C VAL A 324 -17.19 -14.48 -7.07
N THR A 325 -17.96 -15.08 -6.16
CA THR A 325 -19.10 -15.93 -6.54
C THR A 325 -20.41 -15.29 -6.11
N THR A 326 -21.33 -15.06 -7.05
CA THR A 326 -22.67 -14.53 -6.79
C THR A 326 -23.76 -15.54 -7.10
N PHE A 327 -24.79 -15.54 -6.24
CA PHE A 327 -26.03 -16.29 -6.42
C PHE A 327 -27.08 -15.30 -6.94
N ASP A 328 -27.08 -15.07 -8.25
CA ASP A 328 -27.64 -13.85 -8.88
C ASP A 328 -29.11 -13.55 -8.53
N THR A 329 -29.93 -14.57 -8.29
CA THR A 329 -31.36 -14.38 -7.93
C THR A 329 -31.59 -14.11 -6.44
N ARG A 330 -30.55 -14.25 -5.60
CA ARG A 330 -30.60 -14.05 -4.15
C ARG A 330 -29.68 -12.94 -3.66
N SER A 331 -28.63 -12.61 -4.41
CA SER A 331 -27.69 -11.54 -4.06
C SER A 331 -28.43 -10.23 -3.86
N GLN A 332 -28.15 -9.56 -2.75
CA GLN A 332 -28.70 -8.24 -2.39
C GLN A 332 -27.65 -7.13 -2.50
N VAL A 333 -26.43 -7.48 -2.89
CA VAL A 333 -25.28 -6.56 -2.94
C VAL A 333 -25.26 -5.85 -4.28
N THR A 334 -25.12 -4.54 -4.23
CA THR A 334 -24.99 -3.71 -5.43
C THR A 334 -23.59 -3.85 -6.04
N PRO A 335 -23.44 -3.70 -7.37
CA PRO A 335 -22.12 -3.63 -8.00
C PRO A 335 -21.22 -2.55 -7.38
N GLU A 336 -21.79 -1.42 -6.94
CA GLU A 336 -21.06 -0.34 -6.28
C GLU A 336 -20.46 -0.78 -4.96
N THR A 337 -21.25 -1.41 -4.08
CA THR A 337 -20.76 -1.95 -2.80
C THR A 337 -19.72 -3.05 -3.03
N LEU A 338 -19.93 -3.93 -4.02
CA LEU A 338 -18.97 -4.96 -4.38
C LEU A 338 -17.63 -4.35 -4.82
N ASN A 339 -17.66 -3.31 -5.64
CA ASN A 339 -16.46 -2.62 -6.09
C ASN A 339 -15.73 -1.91 -4.95
N GLU A 340 -16.47 -1.28 -4.03
CA GLU A 340 -15.88 -0.63 -2.85
C GLU A 340 -15.13 -1.64 -1.96
N VAL A 341 -15.76 -2.78 -1.66
CA VAL A 341 -15.14 -3.83 -0.83
C VAL A 341 -13.92 -4.45 -1.50
N LEU A 342 -14.01 -4.75 -2.80
CA LEU A 342 -12.89 -5.35 -3.54
C LEU A 342 -11.70 -4.40 -3.70
N ARG A 343 -11.92 -3.08 -3.74
CA ARG A 343 -10.86 -2.08 -3.84
C ARG A 343 -9.98 -2.01 -2.58
N LEU A 344 -10.55 -2.35 -1.43
CA LEU A 344 -9.87 -2.25 -0.12
C LEU A 344 -9.11 -3.53 0.26
N ARG A 345 -9.16 -4.56 -0.61
CA ARG A 345 -8.53 -5.90 -0.46
C ARG A 345 -8.48 -6.40 0.98
N TYR A 346 -9.63 -6.86 1.46
CA TYR A 346 -9.76 -7.47 2.79
C TYR A 346 -9.44 -8.98 2.78
N ASP A 347 -8.33 -9.36 2.15
CA ASP A 347 -7.89 -10.76 2.05
C ASP A 347 -7.53 -11.40 3.39
N PHE A 348 -7.22 -10.58 4.39
CA PHE A 348 -7.00 -10.98 5.78
C PHE A 348 -8.29 -11.26 6.56
N LEU A 349 -9.46 -10.78 6.10
CA LEU A 349 -10.73 -10.98 6.81
C LEU A 349 -11.34 -12.35 6.50
N SER A 350 -11.99 -12.95 7.50
CA SER A 350 -12.82 -14.12 7.29
C SER A 350 -14.15 -13.78 6.59
N GLU A 351 -14.81 -14.78 6.00
CA GLU A 351 -16.17 -14.64 5.43
C GLU A 351 -17.22 -14.12 6.43
N GLU A 352 -16.99 -14.32 7.73
CA GLU A 352 -17.89 -13.78 8.76
C GLU A 352 -17.68 -12.29 8.98
N GLU A 353 -16.45 -11.80 8.81
CA GLU A 353 -16.05 -10.40 8.98
C GLU A 353 -16.25 -9.57 7.70
N THR A 354 -16.13 -10.19 6.52
CA THR A 354 -16.41 -9.52 5.23
C THR A 354 -17.91 -9.33 5.00
N ARG A 355 -18.77 -10.22 5.53
CA ARG A 355 -20.21 -10.15 5.32
C ARG A 355 -20.85 -8.81 5.75
N PRO A 356 -20.58 -8.25 6.94
CA PRO A 356 -21.11 -6.94 7.33
C PRO A 356 -20.77 -5.80 6.37
N LEU A 357 -19.62 -5.87 5.67
CA LEU A 357 -19.23 -4.88 4.65
C LEU A 357 -20.25 -4.86 3.50
N PHE A 358 -20.75 -6.03 3.13
CA PHE A 358 -21.76 -6.18 2.09
C PHE A 358 -23.18 -5.87 2.56
N GLU A 359 -23.53 -6.21 3.80
CA GLU A 359 -24.88 -6.05 4.33
C GLU A 359 -25.18 -4.62 4.80
N THR A 360 -24.20 -3.95 5.41
CA THR A 360 -24.38 -2.65 6.07
C THR A 360 -23.61 -1.51 5.41
N GLY A 361 -22.60 -1.82 4.59
CA GLY A 361 -21.66 -0.83 4.04
C GLY A 361 -20.76 -0.18 5.10
N LEU A 362 -20.81 -0.64 6.35
CA LEU A 362 -19.96 -0.18 7.44
C LEU A 362 -18.85 -1.20 7.69
N GLU A 363 -17.65 -0.71 7.97
CA GLU A 363 -16.58 -1.56 8.51
C GLU A 363 -16.97 -1.98 9.94
N PRO A 364 -17.17 -3.27 10.21
CA PRO A 364 -17.20 -3.74 11.59
C PRO A 364 -15.84 -3.47 12.24
N THR A 365 -15.78 -3.47 13.57
CA THR A 365 -14.48 -3.57 14.24
C THR A 365 -13.86 -4.92 13.84
N PHE A 366 -12.70 -4.87 13.19
CA PHE A 366 -11.99 -6.06 12.74
C PHE A 366 -11.26 -6.71 13.91
N PHE A 367 -11.33 -8.05 13.98
CA PHE A 367 -10.66 -8.83 15.02
C PHE A 367 -10.91 -8.29 16.43
N ASP A 368 -12.14 -7.87 16.75
CA ASP A 368 -12.52 -7.45 18.10
C ASP A 368 -12.13 -8.54 19.09
N ASP A 369 -11.11 -8.22 19.89
CA ASP A 369 -10.46 -9.17 20.78
C ASP A 369 -11.23 -9.29 22.10
N LEU A 370 -12.28 -8.49 22.29
CA LEU A 370 -13.10 -8.41 23.50
C LEU A 370 -12.26 -8.08 24.75
N HIS A 371 -11.30 -7.17 24.61
CA HIS A 371 -10.36 -6.71 25.64
C HIS A 371 -9.40 -7.80 26.14
N MET A 372 -9.04 -8.76 25.29
CA MET A 372 -8.19 -9.89 25.67
C MET A 372 -6.71 -9.51 25.79
N ASN A 373 -6.24 -8.51 25.05
CA ASN A 373 -4.85 -8.09 24.99
C ASN A 373 -4.59 -6.71 25.67
N ASP A 374 -5.51 -6.20 26.50
CA ASP A 374 -5.44 -4.88 27.17
C ASP A 374 -4.29 -4.66 28.16
N THR A 375 -3.45 -5.68 28.40
CA THR A 375 -2.34 -5.60 29.34
C THR A 375 -1.06 -6.16 28.75
N ARG A 376 0.09 -5.69 29.24
CA ARG A 376 1.39 -6.23 28.85
C ARG A 376 1.49 -7.74 29.10
N GLU A 377 0.86 -8.24 30.15
CA GLU A 377 0.86 -9.66 30.52
C GLU A 377 0.02 -10.53 29.56
N THR A 378 -0.99 -9.93 28.92
CA THR A 378 -1.86 -10.60 27.94
C THR A 378 -1.54 -10.21 26.50
N ALA A 379 -0.43 -9.49 26.28
CA ALA A 379 -0.02 -9.00 24.98
C ALA A 379 0.02 -10.12 23.93
N GLU A 380 -0.56 -9.86 22.77
CA GLU A 380 -0.51 -10.78 21.64
C GLU A 380 0.92 -10.87 21.10
N ALA A 381 1.46 -12.08 20.97
CA ALA A 381 2.79 -12.27 20.41
C ALA A 381 2.73 -12.27 18.88
N LEU A 382 3.24 -11.19 18.27
CA LEU A 382 3.29 -11.09 16.82
C LEU A 382 4.34 -12.03 16.25
N LYS A 383 4.01 -12.64 15.12
CA LYS A 383 4.93 -13.48 14.36
C LYS A 383 5.70 -12.60 13.39
N SER A 384 7.01 -12.83 13.30
CA SER A 384 7.82 -12.19 12.27
C SER A 384 7.33 -12.64 10.89
N LEU A 385 7.25 -11.70 9.96
CA LEU A 385 6.96 -11.99 8.57
C LEU A 385 8.09 -12.88 8.01
N THR A 386 7.71 -13.97 7.35
CA THR A 386 8.65 -15.03 6.91
C THR A 386 9.34 -14.74 5.58
N HIS A 387 8.83 -13.78 4.81
CA HIS A 387 9.45 -13.32 3.57
C HIS A 387 10.58 -12.30 3.82
N PHE A 388 10.75 -11.84 5.06
CA PHE A 388 11.89 -11.04 5.52
C PHE A 388 12.87 -11.87 6.35
N ALA A 389 14.04 -11.31 6.65
CA ALA A 389 14.92 -11.88 7.65
C ALA A 389 14.23 -11.93 9.03
N GLU A 390 14.50 -12.99 9.80
CA GLU A 390 13.81 -13.26 11.07
C GLU A 390 13.89 -12.06 12.03
N PHE A 391 12.74 -11.70 12.60
CA PHE A 391 12.55 -10.61 13.56
C PHE A 391 12.78 -9.20 13.00
N ARG A 392 12.79 -9.02 11.67
CA ARG A 392 12.92 -7.68 11.07
C ARG A 392 11.59 -6.96 10.91
N GLU A 393 10.56 -7.68 10.51
CA GLU A 393 9.26 -7.09 10.15
C GLU A 393 8.11 -7.86 10.81
N TYR A 394 7.13 -7.09 11.28
CA TYR A 394 5.90 -7.57 11.90
C TYR A 394 4.73 -6.76 11.39
N GLU A 395 3.59 -7.42 11.19
CA GLU A 395 2.35 -6.77 10.81
C GLU A 395 1.16 -7.43 11.50
N THR A 396 0.15 -6.63 11.82
CA THR A 396 -1.19 -7.10 12.19
C THR A 396 -2.24 -6.06 11.86
N THR A 397 -3.49 -6.49 11.76
CA THR A 397 -4.66 -5.61 11.66
C THR A 397 -5.59 -5.92 12.83
N ALA A 398 -6.14 -4.89 13.46
CA ALA A 398 -7.06 -5.01 14.59
C ALA A 398 -7.95 -3.76 14.66
N GLY A 399 -8.76 -3.63 15.70
CA GLY A 399 -9.58 -2.44 15.90
C GLY A 399 -9.83 -2.13 17.36
N ILE A 400 -9.79 -0.83 17.67
CA ILE A 400 -10.20 -0.30 18.98
C ILE A 400 -11.73 -0.19 18.97
N SER A 401 -12.39 -1.09 19.69
CA SER A 401 -13.84 -1.28 19.73
C SER A 401 -14.57 -0.22 20.56
N ASP A 402 -13.96 0.23 21.66
CA ASP A 402 -14.51 1.26 22.55
C ASP A 402 -13.44 2.17 23.21
N LEU A 403 -13.84 3.05 24.12
CA LEU A 403 -12.95 4.04 24.76
C LEU A 403 -12.01 3.45 25.81
N THR A 404 -12.28 2.23 26.27
CA THR A 404 -11.47 1.53 27.25
C THR A 404 -10.54 0.51 26.62
N ASP A 405 -10.83 0.12 25.39
CA ASP A 405 -10.05 -0.78 24.57
C ASP A 405 -8.65 -0.21 24.25
N VAL A 406 -7.63 -1.05 24.49
CA VAL A 406 -6.23 -0.78 24.22
C VAL A 406 -5.58 -2.09 23.81
N ASP A 407 -4.80 -2.12 22.74
CA ASP A 407 -4.14 -3.35 22.34
C ASP A 407 -2.69 -3.40 22.80
N PHE A 408 -2.24 -4.51 23.40
CA PHE A 408 -0.82 -4.80 23.57
C PHE A 408 -0.34 -5.90 22.63
N TYR A 409 0.77 -5.62 21.94
CA TYR A 409 1.52 -6.58 21.15
C TYR A 409 2.93 -6.77 21.69
N SER A 410 3.47 -7.98 21.56
CA SER A 410 4.88 -8.26 21.84
C SER A 410 5.63 -8.65 20.57
N VAL A 411 6.78 -8.01 20.38
CA VAL A 411 7.70 -8.22 19.24
C VAL A 411 9.10 -8.50 19.77
N ARG A 412 9.93 -9.17 18.97
CA ARG A 412 11.33 -9.44 19.30
C ARG A 412 12.23 -8.65 18.35
N SER A 413 13.26 -8.00 18.85
CA SER A 413 14.28 -7.38 17.99
C SER A 413 15.20 -8.44 17.39
N PRO A 414 15.77 -8.20 16.20
CA PRO A 414 16.73 -9.09 15.58
C PRO A 414 18.06 -9.05 16.33
N GLU A 415 18.99 -9.91 15.94
CA GLU A 415 20.39 -9.77 16.33
C GLU A 415 21.06 -8.73 15.42
N PHE A 416 21.32 -7.53 15.95
CA PHE A 416 22.04 -6.47 15.23
C PHE A 416 23.53 -6.79 15.12
N ALA A 417 24.16 -6.39 14.01
CA ALA A 417 25.59 -6.54 13.80
C ALA A 417 26.42 -5.68 14.77
N ALA A 418 27.67 -6.04 15.00
CA ALA A 418 28.54 -5.28 15.90
C ALA A 418 28.72 -3.83 15.40
N GLY A 419 28.28 -2.86 16.20
CA GLY A 419 28.31 -1.43 15.86
C GLY A 419 27.05 -0.90 15.18
N GLU A 420 26.09 -1.77 14.85
CA GLU A 420 24.76 -1.39 14.38
C GLU A 420 23.93 -0.86 15.57
N VAL A 421 23.30 0.30 15.40
CA VAL A 421 22.36 0.85 16.39
C VAL A 421 20.95 0.34 16.08
N GLY A 422 20.39 -0.51 16.94
CA GLY A 422 19.01 -0.97 16.76
C GLY A 422 18.03 0.20 16.70
N VAL A 423 17.25 0.29 15.63
CA VAL A 423 16.17 1.25 15.46
C VAL A 423 14.89 0.46 15.25
N MET A 424 13.86 0.78 16.02
CA MET A 424 12.52 0.22 15.86
C MET A 424 11.57 1.32 15.43
N THR A 425 10.89 1.11 14.30
CA THR A 425 9.87 2.01 13.78
C THR A 425 8.52 1.31 13.93
N VAL A 426 7.58 1.99 14.56
CA VAL A 426 6.20 1.51 14.76
C VAL A 426 5.27 2.45 14.02
N SER A 427 4.51 1.93 13.05
CA SER A 427 3.53 2.68 12.29
C SER A 427 2.14 2.13 12.54
N VAL A 428 1.19 3.01 12.84
CA VAL A 428 -0.23 2.70 13.00
C VAL A 428 -1.00 3.52 11.98
N GLN A 429 -1.64 2.85 11.05
CA GLN A 429 -2.47 3.46 10.01
C GLN A 429 -3.93 3.07 10.21
N ALA A 430 -4.81 4.06 10.33
CA ALA A 430 -6.25 3.79 10.33
C ALA A 430 -6.68 3.24 8.96
N THR A 431 -7.49 2.17 8.91
CA THR A 431 -7.95 1.56 7.64
C THR A 431 -8.91 2.46 6.85
N ARG A 432 -9.49 3.47 7.51
CA ARG A 432 -10.15 4.61 6.89
C ARG A 432 -9.43 5.90 7.19
N ILE A 433 -9.43 6.82 6.24
CA ILE A 433 -8.93 8.19 6.43
C ILE A 433 -9.67 8.83 7.61
N GLY A 434 -8.96 8.99 8.72
CA GLY A 434 -9.52 9.52 9.96
C GLY A 434 -10.58 8.61 10.60
N GLY A 435 -10.35 7.31 10.64
CA GLY A 435 -11.03 6.39 11.57
C GLY A 435 -10.50 6.62 12.99
N LEU A 436 -9.47 5.88 13.40
CA LEU A 436 -8.83 6.02 14.70
C LEU A 436 -7.77 7.15 14.71
N LEU A 437 -7.77 8.02 15.73
CA LEU A 437 -6.60 8.84 16.07
C LEU A 437 -5.79 8.13 17.16
N SER A 438 -4.81 7.35 16.74
CA SER A 438 -4.06 6.44 17.62
C SER A 438 -3.10 7.14 18.59
N GLU A 439 -2.82 6.46 19.69
CA GLU A 439 -1.71 6.70 20.62
C GLU A 439 -0.82 5.45 20.63
N VAL A 440 0.49 5.62 20.50
CA VAL A 440 1.47 4.53 20.60
C VAL A 440 2.36 4.75 21.82
N LYS A 441 2.51 3.70 22.65
CA LYS A 441 3.51 3.64 23.72
C LYS A 441 4.32 2.36 23.57
N ILE A 442 5.61 2.43 23.83
CA ILE A 442 6.53 1.29 23.70
C ILE A 442 7.16 1.02 25.06
N TYR A 443 7.20 -0.24 25.46
CA TYR A 443 7.79 -0.69 26.71
C TYR A 443 8.84 -1.77 26.48
N ASP A 444 9.91 -1.76 27.29
CA ASP A 444 10.86 -2.86 27.35
C ASP A 444 10.27 -4.06 28.13
N ARG A 445 11.04 -5.16 28.21
CA ARG A 445 10.65 -6.36 28.97
C ARG A 445 10.39 -6.10 30.46
N ASN A 446 11.00 -5.07 31.04
CA ASN A 446 10.82 -4.72 32.45
C ASN A 446 9.60 -3.82 32.68
N GLY A 447 8.99 -3.29 31.62
CA GLY A 447 7.87 -2.34 31.68
C GLY A 447 8.31 -0.88 31.75
N VAL A 448 9.58 -0.59 31.45
CA VAL A 448 10.08 0.77 31.30
C VAL A 448 9.65 1.28 29.93
N GLN A 449 8.98 2.42 29.90
CA GLN A 449 8.59 3.06 28.64
C GLN A 449 9.83 3.57 27.90
N ALA A 450 9.96 3.21 26.63
CA ALA A 450 11.00 3.71 25.75
C ALA A 450 10.74 5.17 25.34
N ASP A 451 11.82 5.92 25.08
CA ASP A 451 11.76 7.28 24.55
C ASP A 451 11.45 7.25 23.04
N ALA A 452 10.17 7.10 22.72
CA ALA A 452 9.69 7.05 21.35
C ALA A 452 9.50 8.47 20.78
N LYS A 453 10.15 8.75 19.65
CA LYS A 453 10.00 10.01 18.93
C LYS A 453 8.95 9.85 17.84
N ILE A 454 7.95 10.72 17.82
CA ILE A 454 7.01 10.80 16.70
C ILE A 454 7.80 11.19 15.46
N VAL A 455 7.68 10.42 14.37
CA VAL A 455 8.18 10.73 13.04
C VAL A 455 7.07 11.42 12.24
N THR A 456 5.85 10.86 12.28
CA THR A 456 4.67 11.40 11.59
C THR A 456 3.41 11.25 12.41
N SER A 457 2.54 12.27 12.35
CA SER A 457 1.20 12.27 12.94
C SER A 457 0.27 13.13 12.08
N ASN A 458 -0.21 12.57 10.97
CA ASN A 458 -1.14 13.21 10.05
C ASN A 458 -1.94 12.14 9.27
N ALA A 459 -3.02 12.56 8.60
CA ALA A 459 -3.80 11.72 7.67
C ALA A 459 -4.29 10.34 8.18
N GLY A 460 -4.36 10.12 9.50
CA GLY A 460 -4.74 8.82 10.09
C GLY A 460 -3.55 7.87 10.31
N THR A 461 -2.32 8.34 10.08
CA THR A 461 -1.08 7.61 10.35
C THR A 461 -0.34 8.23 11.52
N LEU A 462 0.07 7.39 12.48
CA LEU A 462 1.02 7.72 13.54
C LEU A 462 2.24 6.80 13.41
N THR A 463 3.39 7.39 13.12
CA THR A 463 4.67 6.66 13.09
C THR A 463 5.55 7.18 14.22
N VAL A 464 6.06 6.28 15.05
CA VAL A 464 7.01 6.56 16.11
C VAL A 464 8.27 5.73 15.96
N GLN A 465 9.39 6.22 16.47
CA GLN A 465 10.67 5.54 16.37
C GLN A 465 11.40 5.53 17.71
N VAL A 466 12.00 4.39 18.04
CA VAL A 466 12.89 4.20 19.19
C VAL A 466 14.28 3.83 18.66
N SER A 467 15.30 4.59 19.06
CA SER A 467 16.70 4.29 18.73
C SER A 467 17.41 3.67 19.93
N GLY A 468 18.43 2.86 19.68
CA GLY A 468 19.18 2.18 20.74
C GLY A 468 18.46 0.95 21.30
N VAL A 469 17.70 0.26 20.45
CA VAL A 469 17.05 -1.01 20.77
C VAL A 469 18.12 -2.10 20.91
N ASP A 470 18.03 -2.89 21.98
CA ASP A 470 18.95 -3.98 22.26
C ASP A 470 18.69 -5.19 21.35
N SER A 471 19.75 -5.90 20.95
CA SER A 471 19.64 -7.13 20.15
C SER A 471 18.89 -8.25 20.87
N GLY A 472 18.03 -8.96 20.13
CA GLY A 472 17.38 -10.19 20.57
C GLY A 472 16.40 -10.04 21.75
N LYS A 473 15.94 -8.83 22.06
CA LYS A 473 15.06 -8.51 23.20
C LYS A 473 13.60 -8.40 22.80
N THR A 474 12.72 -8.62 23.76
CA THR A 474 11.28 -8.43 23.59
C THR A 474 10.88 -7.02 23.98
N TYR A 475 10.08 -6.39 23.13
CA TYR A 475 9.44 -5.10 23.34
C TYR A 475 7.93 -5.25 23.26
N PHE A 476 7.21 -4.38 23.97
CA PHE A 476 5.76 -4.34 23.99
C PHE A 476 5.28 -3.04 23.36
N VAL A 477 4.40 -3.14 22.36
CA VAL A 477 3.79 -2.02 21.67
C VAL A 477 2.34 -1.93 22.16
N ARG A 478 1.99 -0.81 22.80
CA ARG A 478 0.62 -0.50 23.21
C ARG A 478 0.00 0.45 22.20
N ILE A 479 -1.12 0.05 21.63
CA ILE A 479 -1.98 0.87 20.78
C ILE A 479 -3.22 1.26 21.58
N GLY A 480 -3.71 2.46 21.36
CA GLY A 480 -4.98 2.91 21.92
C GLY A 480 -5.42 4.20 21.26
N SER A 481 -6.44 4.85 21.82
CA SER A 481 -6.87 6.16 21.33
C SER A 481 -6.15 7.32 22.00
N SER A 482 -5.77 8.32 21.21
CA SER A 482 -5.39 9.65 21.71
C SER A 482 -6.61 10.49 22.13
N GLN A 483 -7.82 10.05 21.80
CA GLN A 483 -9.07 10.78 22.07
C GLN A 483 -9.82 10.12 23.23
N SER A 484 -10.38 10.94 24.12
CA SER A 484 -11.22 10.45 25.22
C SER A 484 -12.71 10.32 24.85
N ALA A 485 -13.11 10.74 23.65
CA ALA A 485 -14.47 10.65 23.12
C ALA A 485 -14.52 11.01 21.62
N GLY A 486 -15.64 10.68 20.96
CA GLY A 486 -15.95 11.13 19.61
C GLY A 486 -15.64 10.10 18.53
N ARG A 487 -15.96 10.45 17.28
CA ARG A 487 -15.89 9.53 16.13
C ARG A 487 -14.50 8.98 15.81
N TYR A 488 -13.47 9.59 16.38
CA TYR A 488 -12.07 9.22 16.15
C TYR A 488 -11.45 8.43 17.29
N ALA A 489 -12.26 8.11 18.30
CA ALA A 489 -11.78 7.43 19.48
C ALA A 489 -11.72 5.91 19.31
N THR A 490 -12.44 5.37 18.33
CA THR A 490 -12.51 3.95 17.98
C THR A 490 -12.22 3.78 16.50
N GLY A 491 -11.90 2.56 16.09
CA GLY A 491 -11.74 2.21 14.68
C GLY A 491 -10.64 1.20 14.43
N ASN A 492 -10.68 0.68 13.21
CA ASN A 492 -9.73 -0.29 12.69
C ASN A 492 -8.39 0.36 12.36
N TYR A 493 -7.32 -0.38 12.58
CA TYR A 493 -5.98 0.04 12.24
C TYR A 493 -5.13 -1.14 11.77
N ARG A 494 -4.13 -0.83 10.96
CA ARG A 494 -3.02 -1.69 10.63
C ARG A 494 -1.79 -1.23 11.43
N LEU A 495 -1.13 -2.18 12.06
CA LEU A 495 0.12 -1.99 12.80
C LEU A 495 1.25 -2.65 12.03
N SER A 496 2.30 -1.89 11.75
CA SER A 496 3.58 -2.40 11.23
C SER A 496 4.70 -2.06 12.22
N VAL A 497 5.58 -3.02 12.47
CA VAL A 497 6.80 -2.82 13.29
C VAL A 497 8.01 -3.31 12.52
N SER A 498 8.93 -2.40 12.23
CA SER A 498 10.16 -2.67 11.50
C SER A 498 11.40 -2.40 12.33
N PHE A 499 12.45 -3.18 12.09
CA PHE A 499 13.78 -3.00 12.68
C PHE A 499 14.82 -2.66 11.61
N SER A 500 14.70 -1.43 11.07
CA SER A 500 15.47 -0.92 9.94
C SER A 500 16.28 0.34 10.29
N GLN A 501 17.28 0.66 9.46
CA GLN A 501 18.14 1.84 9.58
C GLN A 501 18.16 2.64 8.27
N PRO A 502 18.56 3.92 8.30
CA PRO A 502 18.89 4.73 9.49
C PRO A 502 17.65 5.28 10.20
N ALA A 503 17.87 5.77 11.42
CA ALA A 503 16.86 6.54 12.15
C ALA A 503 16.47 7.80 11.37
N VAL A 504 15.16 8.13 11.31
CA VAL A 504 14.72 9.43 10.82
C VAL A 504 15.11 10.52 11.82
N GLU A 505 16.01 11.40 11.40
CA GLU A 505 16.44 12.54 12.22
C GLU A 505 15.61 13.79 11.90
N ARG A 506 15.21 14.51 12.96
CA ARG A 506 14.54 15.82 12.82
C ARG A 506 15.51 16.95 13.14
N GLN A 507 15.55 17.94 12.26
CA GLN A 507 16.26 19.19 12.51
C GLN A 507 15.33 20.19 13.21
N LEU A 508 15.75 20.72 14.36
CA LEU A 508 15.05 21.81 15.02
C LEU A 508 15.22 23.10 14.21
N LEU A 509 14.10 23.66 13.74
CA LEU A 509 14.08 24.94 13.03
C LEU A 509 13.93 26.13 13.99
N SER A 510 12.95 26.07 14.88
CA SER A 510 12.66 27.11 15.88
C SER A 510 12.03 26.51 17.12
N ALA A 511 12.22 27.16 18.27
CA ALA A 511 11.58 26.84 19.54
C ALA A 511 11.26 28.13 20.29
N GLY A 512 10.17 28.13 21.06
CA GLY A 512 9.73 29.28 21.84
C GLY A 512 8.64 28.92 22.84
N GLN A 513 8.29 29.88 23.69
CA GLN A 513 7.18 29.78 24.63
C GLN A 513 6.13 30.84 24.30
N PHE A 514 4.85 30.46 24.30
CA PHE A 514 3.76 31.40 24.10
C PHE A 514 3.34 32.04 25.43
N GLY A 515 3.30 33.38 25.47
CA GLY A 515 2.57 34.15 26.48
C GLY A 515 1.22 34.64 25.91
N SER A 516 0.40 35.30 26.72
CA SER A 516 -0.86 35.88 26.27
C SER A 516 -0.63 36.92 25.15
N GLY A 517 -0.88 36.53 23.89
CA GLY A 517 -0.84 37.42 22.72
C GLY A 517 0.54 37.66 22.09
N SER A 518 1.51 36.79 22.31
CA SER A 518 2.85 36.89 21.68
C SER A 518 3.07 35.81 20.63
N ASP A 519 3.45 36.21 19.42
CA ASP A 519 3.94 35.29 18.39
C ASP A 519 5.40 34.88 18.67
N VAL A 520 5.73 33.61 18.38
CA VAL A 520 7.13 33.16 18.38
C VAL A 520 7.79 33.67 17.08
N PRO A 521 9.04 34.20 17.13
CA PRO A 521 9.73 34.64 15.92
C PRO A 521 9.81 33.54 14.86
N GLY A 522 9.46 33.90 13.62
CA GLY A 522 9.59 33.00 12.47
C GLY A 522 11.06 32.65 12.16
N PHE A 523 11.26 31.49 11.53
CA PHE A 523 12.56 31.03 11.05
C PHE A 523 12.56 31.06 9.51
N ALA A 524 13.57 31.68 8.90
CA ALA A 524 13.74 31.68 7.46
C ALA A 524 14.60 30.48 7.03
N LEU A 525 14.06 29.59 6.21
CA LEU A 525 14.74 28.37 5.75
C LEU A 525 15.17 28.53 4.29
N LYS A 526 16.48 28.62 4.05
CA LYS A 526 16.99 28.69 2.67
C LYS A 526 17.04 27.31 2.02
N ILE A 527 16.35 27.16 0.88
CA ILE A 527 16.33 25.95 0.07
C ILE A 527 17.33 26.08 -1.08
N ASN A 528 18.39 25.27 -1.08
CA ASN A 528 19.45 25.33 -2.09
C ASN A 528 19.23 24.38 -3.29
N ARG A 529 18.42 23.34 -3.11
CA ARG A 529 18.00 22.40 -4.16
C ARG A 529 16.56 21.98 -3.89
N THR A 530 15.78 21.77 -4.95
CA THR A 530 14.41 21.29 -4.83
C THR A 530 14.39 19.96 -4.06
N GLN A 531 13.60 19.89 -2.99
CA GLN A 531 13.56 18.74 -2.08
C GLN A 531 12.19 18.65 -1.41
N LEU A 532 11.83 17.45 -0.98
CA LEU A 532 10.66 17.21 -0.17
C LEU A 532 10.95 17.55 1.30
N PHE A 533 10.06 18.31 1.95
CA PHE A 533 10.16 18.68 3.35
C PHE A 533 8.87 18.32 4.08
N GLN A 534 8.99 17.70 5.24
CA GLN A 534 7.90 17.58 6.20
C GLN A 534 8.22 18.44 7.43
N VAL A 535 7.28 19.30 7.82
CA VAL A 535 7.43 20.15 9.01
C VAL A 535 6.61 19.57 10.15
N ALA A 536 7.16 19.59 11.36
CA ALA A 536 6.47 19.15 12.57
C ALA A 536 6.27 20.31 13.55
N LEU A 537 5.08 20.39 14.13
CA LEU A 537 4.77 21.23 15.29
C LEU A 537 4.72 20.32 16.52
N ASN A 538 5.69 20.49 17.42
CA ASN A 538 5.67 19.89 18.75
C ASN A 538 5.38 20.99 19.77
N SER A 539 4.41 20.76 20.65
CA SER A 539 4.02 21.72 21.67
C SER A 539 3.83 21.04 23.02
N GLU A 540 4.25 21.71 24.09
CA GLU A 540 3.98 21.28 25.46
C GLU A 540 2.80 22.09 26.02
N GLY A 541 1.91 21.42 26.78
CA GLY A 541 0.79 22.05 27.46
C GLY A 541 0.99 22.09 28.97
N ASP A 542 0.35 23.05 29.64
CA ASP A 542 0.32 23.11 31.13
C ASP A 542 -0.73 22.16 31.74
N GLY A 543 -1.52 21.48 30.90
CA GLY A 543 -2.55 20.53 31.28
C GLY A 543 -3.83 21.15 31.86
N THR A 544 -3.94 22.48 31.91
CA THR A 544 -5.06 23.17 32.58
C THR A 544 -6.07 23.79 31.61
N ASN A 545 -5.64 24.16 30.40
CA ASN A 545 -6.50 24.72 29.36
C ASN A 545 -6.25 24.06 28.00
N SER A 546 -7.30 23.81 27.23
CA SER A 546 -7.18 23.42 25.82
C SER A 546 -6.74 24.63 25.00
N VAL A 547 -5.43 24.78 24.82
CA VAL A 547 -4.83 25.79 23.95
C VAL A 547 -4.59 25.17 22.57
N VAL A 548 -4.98 25.88 21.52
CA VAL A 548 -4.65 25.51 20.15
C VAL A 548 -3.38 26.27 19.75
N VAL A 549 -2.40 25.55 19.22
CA VAL A 549 -1.16 26.10 18.69
C VAL A 549 -1.18 25.94 17.16
N GLU A 550 -0.76 26.99 16.46
CA GLU A 550 -0.65 27.01 15.01
C GLU A 550 0.79 27.33 14.60
N ALA A 551 1.29 26.59 13.60
CA ALA A 551 2.49 26.94 12.84
C ALA A 551 2.10 27.13 11.37
N ALA A 552 2.65 28.17 10.74
CA ALA A 552 2.42 28.47 9.33
C ALA A 552 3.75 28.61 8.59
N VAL A 553 3.80 28.04 7.38
CA VAL A 553 4.93 28.12 6.46
C VAL A 553 4.55 29.01 5.29
N PHE A 554 5.39 29.98 4.97
CA PHE A 554 5.20 30.93 3.88
C PHE A 554 6.37 30.87 2.90
N ASP A 555 6.14 31.24 1.65
CA ASP A 555 7.23 31.52 0.70
C ASP A 555 7.80 32.94 0.90
N ASP A 556 8.85 33.26 0.15
CA ASP A 556 9.51 34.57 0.13
C ASP A 556 8.61 35.75 -0.30
N GLN A 557 7.46 35.46 -0.90
CA GLN A 557 6.43 36.42 -1.32
C GLN A 557 5.33 36.60 -0.26
N GLY A 558 5.38 35.82 0.83
CA GLY A 558 4.39 35.84 1.89
C GLY A 558 3.13 35.04 1.59
N ASN A 559 3.12 34.19 0.55
CA ASN A 559 2.02 33.27 0.29
C ASN A 559 2.08 32.12 1.29
N LEU A 560 0.94 31.77 1.87
CA LEU A 560 0.83 30.63 2.78
C LEU A 560 0.99 29.33 1.99
N LEU A 561 2.02 28.55 2.32
CA LEU A 561 2.26 27.22 1.75
C LEU A 561 1.55 26.14 2.57
N GLN A 562 1.63 26.22 3.90
CA GLN A 562 1.05 25.21 4.78
C GLN A 562 0.74 25.77 6.17
N ARG A 563 -0.25 25.16 6.81
CA ARG A 563 -0.62 25.41 8.20
C ARG A 563 -0.72 24.10 8.96
N ILE A 564 -0.11 24.04 10.15
CA ILE A 564 -0.16 22.90 11.07
C ILE A 564 -0.83 23.40 12.34
N VAL A 565 -1.90 22.72 12.74
CA VAL A 565 -2.69 23.06 13.93
C VAL A 565 -2.68 21.87 14.87
N SER A 566 -2.44 22.13 16.15
CA SER A 566 -2.41 21.09 17.19
C SER A 566 -2.98 21.62 18.50
N LEU A 567 -3.46 20.71 19.36
CA LEU A 567 -3.63 21.03 20.77
C LEU A 567 -2.27 21.09 21.45
N ALA A 568 -2.14 21.94 22.46
CA ALA A 568 -0.95 21.98 23.30
C ALA A 568 -0.75 20.64 24.04
N GLY A 569 0.46 20.09 24.01
CA GLY A 569 0.78 18.76 24.53
C GLY A 569 0.91 17.68 23.45
N ASP A 570 0.53 18.00 22.21
CA ASP A 570 0.63 17.09 21.08
C ASP A 570 1.78 17.46 20.13
N THR A 571 2.19 16.46 19.34
CA THR A 571 3.01 16.64 18.14
C THR A 571 2.18 16.32 16.90
N ARG A 572 2.13 17.25 15.94
CA ARG A 572 1.49 17.07 14.64
C ARG A 572 2.47 17.34 13.51
N THR A 573 2.38 16.59 12.43
CA THR A 573 3.17 16.84 11.22
C THR A 573 2.29 17.45 10.13
N GLY A 574 2.87 18.38 9.37
CA GLY A 574 2.30 18.85 8.13
C GLY A 574 2.37 17.78 7.03
N GLN A 575 1.70 18.04 5.91
CA GLN A 575 1.93 17.29 4.67
C GLN A 575 3.36 17.54 4.16
N ALA A 576 3.91 16.58 3.45
CA ALA A 576 5.17 16.78 2.76
C ALA A 576 5.00 17.82 1.63
N MET A 577 5.93 18.76 1.55
CA MET A 577 5.95 19.83 0.56
C MET A 577 7.21 19.72 -0.29
N LEU A 578 7.05 19.65 -1.60
CA LEU A 578 8.18 19.75 -2.51
C LEU A 578 8.54 21.23 -2.65
N LEU A 579 9.57 21.66 -1.93
CA LEU A 579 10.03 23.06 -1.91
C LEU A 579 11.11 23.25 -2.96
N THR A 580 10.93 24.24 -3.83
CA THR A 580 11.94 24.64 -4.83
C THR A 580 13.01 25.53 -4.22
N THR A 581 14.08 25.80 -4.97
CA THR A 581 15.13 26.74 -4.52
C THR A 581 14.54 28.12 -4.19
N GLY A 582 14.91 28.67 -3.03
CA GLY A 582 14.22 29.84 -2.48
C GLY A 582 14.48 30.05 -0.99
N THR A 583 13.64 30.85 -0.33
CA THR A 583 13.65 31.08 1.12
C THR A 583 12.24 30.99 1.68
#